data_AF-A0A923DXU4-F1
#
_entry.id   AF-A0A923DXU4-F1
#
_cell.length_a   1.000
_cell.length_b   1.000
_cell.length_c   1.000
_cell.angle_alpha   90.00
_cell.angle_beta   90.00
_cell.angle_gamma   90.00
#
_symmetry.space_group_name_H-M   'P 1'
#
loop_
_entity.id
_entity.type
_entity.pdbx_description
1 polymer ?
#
loop_
_entity_poly.entity_id
_entity_poly.type
_entity_poly.pdbx_seq_one_letter_code
_entity_poly.pdbx_strand_id
1 'polypeptide(L)'
;MRNRRIIKIKDGRIFINPETSFSIEQTTFPNGSVNFSPHLDRFLEVELHFMVGIAIMIITNYHPTRTSAFYNQQVRVAIDRIEFQNLDWREFSKLLFMYQKISLLKFIDPKTIEKMNVESMRNDSNSSKKGPEKNQLTDLEQLSASETWQVRKRMYLGKIKYSDAIFEDGKVSVQIKVEWQSQPITLRVKNTFLKKEFDTIKSYFGKKINGKNYFVVSYEVSIEGLQLLHIDGTSVEIAQITSELIEAIATERILRISPDRNSPETHGPSISGIQLNELLGDDPNHLLIVEPKQIVHLLSNRRRIRNREQLEYLSAHKQSNVHNLRYTIRPSFGFLFHVEGSEHMHFCWELLDKNATYIWSVSKSSNHSYERIDESLKLVLEIGRSKYRSRYVERAVDQDILFSRINHRGITKGVQENFEQWRANLHSVVEI
;
A
#
# COMPACT_ATOMS: atom_id res chain seq x y z
N MET A 1 2.65 -27.69 -40.34
CA MET A 1 2.41 -29.03 -39.77
C MET A 1 2.40 -28.90 -38.25
N ARG A 2 1.37 -29.38 -37.53
CA ARG A 2 1.30 -29.28 -36.06
C ARG A 2 2.39 -30.15 -35.44
N ASN A 3 3.21 -29.58 -34.56
CA ASN A 3 4.38 -30.23 -33.98
C ASN A 3 3.98 -31.05 -32.74
N ARG A 4 3.15 -32.08 -32.96
CA ARG A 4 2.63 -32.96 -31.90
C ARG A 4 3.65 -34.02 -31.50
N ARG A 5 3.78 -34.26 -30.21
CA ARG A 5 4.73 -35.19 -29.60
C ARG A 5 4.05 -35.96 -28.46
N ILE A 6 4.55 -37.15 -28.16
CA ILE A 6 4.15 -37.87 -26.95
C ILE A 6 5.22 -37.60 -25.88
N ILE A 7 4.80 -37.26 -24.67
CA ILE A 7 5.69 -37.20 -23.51
C ILE A 7 5.28 -38.26 -22.50
N LYS A 8 6.22 -38.68 -21.66
CA LYS A 8 5.98 -39.62 -20.57
C LYS A 8 6.28 -38.97 -19.23
N ILE A 9 5.39 -39.10 -18.26
CA ILE A 9 5.61 -38.68 -16.88
C ILE A 9 5.81 -39.95 -16.04
N LYS A 10 6.93 -40.01 -15.33
CA LYS A 10 7.29 -41.12 -14.44
C LYS A 10 8.20 -40.63 -13.32
N ASP A 11 7.97 -41.08 -12.09
CA ASP A 11 8.81 -40.81 -10.92
C ASP A 11 9.14 -39.32 -10.71
N GLY A 12 8.14 -38.46 -10.92
CA GLY A 12 8.31 -37.00 -10.80
C GLY A 12 9.21 -36.37 -11.86
N ARG A 13 9.42 -37.06 -12.99
CA ARG A 13 10.19 -36.56 -14.13
C ARG A 13 9.34 -36.60 -15.40
N ILE A 14 9.64 -35.67 -16.30
CA ILE A 14 8.98 -35.52 -17.60
C ILE A 14 9.98 -35.91 -18.67
N PHE A 15 9.69 -37.00 -19.36
CA PHE A 15 10.48 -37.54 -20.44
C PHE A 15 9.93 -37.04 -21.76
N ILE A 16 10.77 -36.40 -22.55
CA ILE A 16 10.45 -36.07 -23.94
C ILE A 16 10.77 -37.27 -24.82
N ASN A 17 11.83 -38.01 -24.55
CA ASN A 17 12.10 -39.29 -25.19
C ASN A 17 12.76 -40.23 -24.15
N PRO A 18 13.14 -41.47 -24.51
CA PRO A 18 13.74 -42.39 -23.54
C PRO A 18 15.02 -41.86 -22.86
N GLU A 19 15.74 -40.95 -23.51
CA GLU A 19 17.05 -40.47 -23.07
C GLU A 19 17.00 -39.09 -22.38
N THR A 20 15.99 -38.28 -22.71
CA THR A 20 15.88 -36.88 -22.27
C THR A 20 14.76 -36.73 -21.26
N SER A 21 15.12 -36.41 -20.02
CA SER A 21 14.18 -36.21 -18.92
C SER A 21 14.44 -34.92 -18.15
N PHE A 22 13.36 -34.32 -17.65
CA PHE A 22 13.36 -33.08 -16.89
C PHE A 22 12.74 -33.33 -15.52
N SER A 23 13.36 -32.80 -14.48
CA SER A 23 12.75 -32.78 -13.15
C SER A 23 11.55 -31.82 -13.13
N ILE A 24 10.60 -32.01 -12.20
CA ILE A 24 9.49 -31.05 -11.99
C ILE A 24 10.01 -29.64 -11.71
N GLU A 25 11.16 -29.49 -11.06
CA GLU A 25 11.76 -28.18 -10.75
C GLU A 25 12.17 -27.41 -12.01
N GLN A 26 12.43 -28.13 -13.10
CA GLN A 26 12.69 -27.56 -14.43
C GLN A 26 11.41 -27.29 -15.22
N THR A 27 10.25 -27.24 -14.55
CA THR A 27 8.96 -26.97 -15.19
C THR A 27 8.36 -25.64 -14.73
N THR A 28 7.13 -25.33 -15.16
CA THR A 28 6.33 -24.24 -14.60
C THR A 28 5.74 -24.55 -13.22
N PHE A 29 5.69 -25.82 -12.82
CA PHE A 29 5.09 -26.20 -11.55
C PHE A 29 5.95 -25.72 -10.36
N PRO A 30 5.35 -25.05 -9.35
CA PRO A 30 6.08 -24.65 -8.15
C PRO A 30 6.66 -25.85 -7.41
N ASN A 31 7.87 -25.72 -6.87
CA ASN A 31 8.52 -26.78 -6.11
C ASN A 31 7.63 -27.28 -4.97
N GLY A 32 7.44 -28.60 -4.88
CA GLY A 32 6.59 -29.25 -3.87
C GLY A 32 5.08 -29.06 -4.06
N SER A 33 4.63 -28.41 -5.14
CA SER A 33 3.19 -28.17 -5.38
C SER A 33 2.47 -29.28 -6.13
N VAL A 34 3.21 -30.21 -6.75
CA VAL A 34 2.70 -31.36 -7.49
C VAL A 34 3.56 -32.58 -7.26
N ASN A 35 2.92 -33.72 -6.99
CA ASN A 35 3.53 -35.04 -7.09
C ASN A 35 2.65 -35.91 -7.98
N PHE A 36 3.26 -36.54 -8.98
CA PHE A 36 2.61 -37.54 -9.81
C PHE A 36 2.61 -38.90 -9.09
N SER A 37 1.70 -39.79 -9.46
CA SER A 37 1.63 -41.13 -8.88
C SER A 37 2.94 -41.91 -9.12
N PRO A 38 3.63 -42.39 -8.07
CA PRO A 38 4.99 -42.93 -8.16
C PRO A 38 5.13 -44.30 -8.85
N HIS A 39 4.03 -44.88 -9.36
CA HIS A 39 4.03 -46.23 -9.91
C HIS A 39 3.31 -46.36 -11.26
N LEU A 40 2.95 -45.24 -11.89
CA LEU A 40 2.22 -45.24 -13.14
C LEU A 40 2.93 -44.41 -14.19
N ASP A 41 3.37 -45.07 -15.26
CA ASP A 41 3.81 -44.39 -16.47
C ASP A 41 2.59 -43.71 -17.11
N ARG A 42 2.61 -42.38 -17.19
CA ARG A 42 1.55 -41.60 -17.83
C ARG A 42 2.06 -41.00 -19.13
N PHE A 43 1.39 -41.31 -20.23
CA PHE A 43 1.69 -40.71 -21.53
C PHE A 43 0.72 -39.57 -21.83
N LEU A 44 1.22 -38.49 -22.39
CA LEU A 44 0.43 -37.32 -22.79
C LEU A 44 0.81 -36.94 -24.22
N GLU A 45 -0.17 -36.54 -25.03
CA GLU A 45 0.10 -35.87 -26.30
C GLU A 45 0.19 -34.36 -26.05
N VAL A 46 1.26 -33.76 -26.55
CA VAL A 46 1.50 -32.32 -26.44
C VAL A 46 1.78 -31.71 -27.79
N GLU A 47 1.31 -30.49 -27.99
CA GLU A 47 1.86 -29.60 -28.99
C GLU A 47 3.07 -28.87 -28.41
N LEU A 48 4.19 -28.95 -29.13
CA LEU A 48 5.48 -28.49 -28.65
C LEU A 48 5.98 -27.27 -29.44
N HIS A 49 6.23 -26.18 -28.73
CA HIS A 49 6.85 -24.98 -29.29
C HIS A 49 8.18 -24.70 -28.58
N PHE A 50 9.20 -24.37 -29.37
CA PHE A 50 10.53 -24.05 -28.84
C PHE A 50 10.77 -22.54 -28.87
N MET A 51 11.27 -22.01 -27.77
CA MET A 51 11.79 -20.65 -27.66
C MET A 51 13.07 -20.72 -26.85
N VAL A 52 14.24 -20.48 -27.47
CA VAL A 52 15.59 -20.37 -26.85
C VAL A 52 15.70 -21.03 -25.46
N GLY A 53 16.01 -22.32 -25.42
CA GLY A 53 16.19 -23.07 -24.16
C GLY A 53 14.88 -23.47 -23.44
N ILE A 54 13.71 -23.03 -23.91
CA ILE A 54 12.41 -23.33 -23.30
C ILE A 54 11.54 -24.14 -24.26
N ALA A 55 10.97 -25.24 -23.74
CA ALA A 55 9.96 -26.05 -24.42
C ALA A 55 8.57 -25.76 -23.84
N ILE A 56 7.74 -25.04 -24.61
CA ILE A 56 6.36 -24.77 -24.26
C ILE A 56 5.51 -25.97 -24.70
N MET A 57 4.79 -26.55 -23.73
CA MET A 57 3.96 -27.74 -23.89
C MET A 57 2.49 -27.40 -23.66
N ILE A 58 1.67 -27.63 -24.67
CA ILE A 58 0.20 -27.57 -24.57
C ILE A 58 -0.32 -28.99 -24.68
N ILE A 59 -0.99 -29.49 -23.64
CA ILE A 59 -1.52 -30.86 -23.67
C ILE A 59 -2.74 -30.90 -24.58
N THR A 60 -2.66 -31.68 -25.66
CA THR A 60 -3.77 -31.88 -26.60
C THR A 60 -4.55 -33.15 -26.30
N ASN A 61 -3.93 -34.14 -25.64
CA ASN A 61 -4.59 -35.37 -25.21
C ASN A 61 -3.96 -35.92 -23.92
N TYR A 62 -4.77 -36.08 -22.87
CA TYR A 62 -4.35 -36.63 -21.58
C TYR A 62 -4.29 -38.17 -21.54
N HIS A 63 -4.90 -38.83 -22.54
CA HIS A 63 -4.99 -40.29 -22.65
C HIS A 63 -4.75 -40.75 -24.11
N PRO A 64 -3.53 -40.55 -24.66
CA PRO A 64 -3.21 -40.99 -26.01
C PRO A 64 -3.23 -42.52 -26.11
N THR A 65 -3.91 -43.06 -27.12
CA THR A 65 -3.96 -44.51 -27.38
C THR A 65 -2.73 -45.01 -28.14
N ARG A 66 -2.04 -44.14 -28.88
CA ARG A 66 -0.82 -44.46 -29.64
C ARG A 66 0.41 -43.81 -29.00
N THR A 67 1.08 -44.55 -28.13
CA THR A 67 2.27 -44.06 -27.40
C THR A 67 3.60 -44.45 -28.04
N SER A 68 3.58 -45.31 -29.08
CA SER A 68 4.80 -45.78 -29.76
C SER A 68 5.65 -44.66 -30.36
N ALA A 69 5.04 -43.52 -30.71
CA ALA A 69 5.74 -42.34 -31.21
C ALA A 69 6.76 -41.77 -30.20
N PHE A 70 6.59 -42.02 -28.90
CA PHE A 70 7.50 -41.60 -27.84
C PHE A 70 8.92 -42.19 -28.00
N TYR A 71 9.03 -43.42 -28.49
CA TYR A 71 10.34 -44.10 -28.59
C TYR A 71 11.16 -43.63 -29.79
N ASN A 72 10.51 -43.03 -30.79
CA ASN A 72 11.15 -42.66 -32.06
C ASN A 72 11.36 -41.14 -32.22
N GLN A 73 10.97 -40.33 -31.22
CA GLN A 73 11.09 -38.87 -31.31
C GLN A 73 12.48 -38.37 -30.87
N GLN A 74 13.07 -37.52 -31.71
CA GLN A 74 14.36 -36.88 -31.45
C GLN A 74 14.19 -35.42 -31.03
N VAL A 75 14.96 -35.02 -30.03
CA VAL A 75 15.06 -33.64 -29.55
C VAL A 75 16.26 -33.00 -30.25
N ARG A 76 15.99 -32.09 -31.20
CA ARG A 76 17.05 -31.43 -32.02
C ARG A 76 17.57 -30.12 -31.42
N VAL A 77 16.94 -29.63 -30.35
CA VAL A 77 17.22 -28.33 -29.73
C VAL A 77 17.47 -28.57 -28.25
N ALA A 78 18.50 -27.94 -27.67
CA ALA A 78 18.73 -27.99 -26.23
C ALA A 78 17.57 -27.32 -25.49
N ILE A 79 17.08 -27.99 -24.43
CA ILE A 79 15.98 -27.52 -23.60
C ILE A 79 16.54 -27.43 -22.17
N ASP A 80 16.45 -26.25 -21.58
CA ASP A 80 16.82 -25.96 -20.20
C ASP A 80 15.59 -26.08 -19.28
N ARG A 81 14.40 -25.71 -19.79
CA ARG A 81 13.16 -25.65 -19.02
C ARG A 81 11.92 -26.03 -19.84
N ILE A 82 10.90 -26.59 -19.17
CA ILE A 82 9.58 -26.88 -19.73
C ILE A 82 8.52 -25.91 -19.19
N GLU A 83 7.62 -25.43 -20.04
CA GLU A 83 6.47 -24.65 -19.62
C GLU A 83 5.15 -25.27 -20.04
N PHE A 84 4.33 -25.69 -19.08
CA PHE A 84 2.96 -26.14 -19.34
C PHE A 84 2.00 -24.96 -19.43
N GLN A 85 1.15 -24.97 -20.45
CA GLN A 85 0.09 -23.98 -20.65
C GLN A 85 -1.26 -24.66 -20.90
N ASN A 86 -2.34 -23.96 -20.55
CA ASN A 86 -3.73 -24.36 -20.80
C ASN A 86 -4.05 -25.78 -20.30
N LEU A 87 -3.70 -26.08 -19.05
CA LEU A 87 -4.02 -27.37 -18.46
C LEU A 87 -5.53 -27.48 -18.22
N ASP A 88 -6.16 -28.53 -18.75
CA ASP A 88 -7.48 -28.91 -18.30
C ASP A 88 -7.34 -29.56 -16.92
N TRP A 89 -7.76 -28.84 -15.87
CA TRP A 89 -7.69 -29.31 -14.50
C TRP A 89 -8.47 -30.61 -14.26
N ARG A 90 -9.59 -30.82 -14.95
CA ARG A 90 -10.42 -32.02 -14.71
C ARG A 90 -9.68 -33.28 -15.08
N GLU A 91 -8.91 -33.24 -16.16
CA GLU A 91 -8.09 -34.36 -16.60
C GLU A 91 -6.72 -34.36 -15.92
N PHE A 92 -6.09 -33.19 -15.77
CA PHE A 92 -4.77 -33.08 -15.17
C PHE A 92 -4.75 -33.50 -13.69
N SER A 93 -5.77 -33.15 -12.90
CA SER A 93 -5.83 -33.53 -11.48
C SER A 93 -5.87 -35.04 -11.26
N LYS A 94 -6.43 -35.82 -12.21
CA LYS A 94 -6.44 -37.29 -12.16
C LYS A 94 -5.04 -37.91 -12.31
N LEU A 95 -4.07 -37.14 -12.81
CA LEU A 95 -2.68 -37.58 -12.96
C LEU A 95 -1.84 -37.33 -11.70
N LEU A 96 -2.35 -36.53 -10.76
CA LEU A 96 -1.63 -36.10 -9.57
C LEU A 96 -2.00 -36.97 -8.37
N PHE A 97 -1.00 -37.36 -7.59
CA PHE A 97 -1.17 -38.01 -6.29
C PHE A 97 -1.34 -37.00 -5.16
N MET A 98 -0.59 -35.90 -5.22
CA MET A 98 -0.66 -34.79 -4.26
C MET A 98 -0.50 -33.48 -5.01
N TYR A 99 -1.29 -32.47 -4.64
CA TYR A 99 -1.17 -31.15 -5.23
C TYR A 99 -1.66 -30.03 -4.31
N GLN A 100 -1.13 -28.83 -4.51
CA GLN A 100 -1.67 -27.59 -3.92
C GLN A 100 -2.48 -26.84 -4.97
N LYS A 101 -3.83 -26.95 -4.90
CA LYS A 101 -4.74 -26.42 -5.92
C LYS A 101 -4.50 -24.93 -6.21
N ILE A 102 -4.30 -24.13 -5.16
CA ILE A 102 -4.05 -22.68 -5.24
C ILE A 102 -2.81 -22.36 -6.10
N SER A 103 -1.77 -23.21 -6.01
CA SER A 103 -0.48 -23.04 -6.68
C SER A 103 -0.54 -23.36 -8.17
N LEU A 104 -1.61 -24.05 -8.61
CA LEU A 104 -1.82 -24.52 -9.98
C LEU A 104 -2.87 -23.71 -10.75
N LEU A 105 -3.65 -22.87 -10.08
CA LEU A 105 -4.68 -22.02 -10.69
C LEU A 105 -4.16 -21.17 -11.86
N LYS A 106 -2.90 -20.73 -11.79
CA LYS A 106 -2.21 -19.95 -12.84
C LYS A 106 -1.93 -20.69 -14.16
N PHE A 107 -2.12 -22.02 -14.21
CA PHE A 107 -1.84 -22.85 -15.39
C PHE A 107 -3.06 -23.56 -15.95
N ILE A 108 -4.21 -23.43 -15.28
CA ILE A 108 -5.46 -24.06 -15.68
C ILE A 108 -6.12 -23.21 -16.76
N ASP A 109 -6.70 -23.86 -17.78
CA ASP A 109 -7.52 -23.17 -18.78
C ASP A 109 -8.63 -22.35 -18.08
N PRO A 110 -8.72 -21.02 -18.32
CA PRO A 110 -9.75 -20.16 -17.75
C PRO A 110 -11.18 -20.70 -17.89
N LYS A 111 -11.49 -21.41 -18.99
CA LYS A 111 -12.80 -22.03 -19.23
C LYS A 111 -13.12 -23.13 -18.23
N THR A 112 -12.10 -23.79 -17.70
CA THR A 112 -12.26 -24.83 -16.66
C THR A 112 -12.44 -24.21 -15.28
N ILE A 113 -11.89 -23.01 -15.04
CA ILE A 113 -12.04 -22.26 -13.78
C ILE A 113 -13.48 -21.76 -13.60
N GLU A 114 -14.09 -21.19 -14.66
CA GLU A 114 -15.49 -20.76 -14.63
C GLU A 114 -16.44 -21.93 -14.30
N LYS A 115 -16.23 -23.09 -14.94
CA LYS A 115 -17.04 -24.30 -14.67
C LYS A 115 -16.84 -24.82 -13.24
N MET A 116 -15.65 -24.69 -12.68
CA MET A 116 -15.38 -25.07 -11.28
C MET A 116 -16.09 -24.16 -10.26
N ASN A 117 -16.15 -22.85 -10.53
CA ASN A 117 -16.87 -21.91 -9.67
C ASN A 117 -18.39 -22.14 -9.72
N VAL A 118 -18.92 -22.51 -10.88
CA VAL A 118 -20.34 -22.87 -11.06
C VAL A 118 -20.68 -24.19 -10.34
N GLU A 119 -19.79 -25.18 -10.33
CA GLU A 119 -19.98 -26.44 -9.58
C GLU A 119 -19.84 -26.27 -8.06
N SER A 120 -18.94 -25.39 -7.58
CA SER A 120 -18.86 -25.08 -6.14
C SER A 120 -20.08 -24.31 -5.63
N MET A 121 -20.71 -23.48 -6.46
CA MET A 121 -21.96 -22.80 -6.10
C MET A 121 -23.20 -23.70 -6.18
N ARG A 122 -23.16 -24.80 -6.95
CA ARG A 122 -24.26 -25.77 -7.03
C ARG A 122 -24.30 -26.77 -5.86
N ASN A 123 -23.22 -26.90 -5.08
CA ASN A 123 -23.19 -27.82 -3.95
C ASN A 123 -23.78 -27.25 -2.64
N ASP A 124 -24.07 -25.94 -2.58
CA ASP A 124 -24.75 -25.30 -1.44
C ASP A 124 -26.27 -25.13 -1.64
N SER A 125 -26.84 -25.70 -2.71
CA SER A 125 -28.27 -25.60 -3.00
C SER A 125 -28.82 -26.91 -3.55
N ASN A 126 -28.87 -27.94 -2.69
CA ASN A 126 -29.60 -29.17 -2.98
C ASN A 126 -30.98 -29.14 -2.29
N SER A 127 -31.97 -28.55 -2.98
CA SER A 127 -33.35 -29.01 -2.88
C SER A 127 -34.04 -28.93 -4.23
N SER A 128 -34.40 -30.12 -4.73
CA SER A 128 -35.54 -30.40 -5.61
C SER A 128 -35.45 -30.17 -7.14
N LYS A 129 -35.35 -31.33 -7.81
CA LYS A 129 -36.21 -31.84 -8.91
C LYS A 129 -35.92 -31.49 -10.38
N LYS A 130 -35.57 -32.58 -11.10
CA LYS A 130 -36.04 -33.08 -12.41
C LYS A 130 -35.68 -32.28 -13.69
N GLY A 131 -34.89 -32.91 -14.57
CA GLY A 131 -34.63 -32.54 -15.98
C GLY A 131 -35.75 -32.98 -16.93
N PRO A 132 -35.50 -33.44 -18.18
CA PRO A 132 -34.37 -33.30 -19.13
C PRO A 132 -34.77 -32.38 -20.33
N GLU A 133 -33.92 -32.01 -21.30
CA GLU A 133 -33.83 -32.69 -22.61
C GLU A 133 -32.87 -31.97 -23.58
N LYS A 134 -32.49 -32.79 -24.58
CA LYS A 134 -31.61 -32.59 -25.74
C LYS A 134 -31.91 -31.35 -26.59
N ASN A 135 -30.87 -30.83 -27.25
CA ASN A 135 -30.87 -30.74 -28.72
C ASN A 135 -29.44 -30.62 -29.28
N GLN A 136 -29.10 -31.62 -30.10
CA GLN A 136 -28.20 -31.54 -31.26
C GLN A 136 -28.92 -30.65 -32.32
N LEU A 137 -28.37 -30.09 -33.39
CA LEU A 137 -27.17 -30.21 -34.22
C LEU A 137 -27.26 -28.99 -35.17
N THR A 138 -26.17 -28.43 -35.69
CA THR A 138 -25.95 -28.23 -37.15
C THR A 138 -24.68 -27.45 -37.44
N ASP A 139 -24.00 -27.95 -38.48
CA ASP A 139 -22.77 -27.50 -39.08
C ASP A 139 -22.97 -26.29 -40.03
N LEU A 140 -21.80 -25.78 -40.47
CA LEU A 140 -21.51 -24.95 -41.64
C LEU A 140 -21.65 -23.44 -41.47
N GLU A 141 -20.50 -22.78 -41.37
CA GLU A 141 -20.14 -21.76 -42.36
C GLU A 141 -18.62 -21.56 -42.44
N GLN A 142 -18.12 -21.62 -43.68
CA GLN A 142 -16.75 -21.40 -44.12
C GLN A 142 -16.56 -19.91 -44.48
N LEU A 143 -15.30 -19.45 -44.36
CA LEU A 143 -14.67 -18.28 -44.99
C LEU A 143 -14.89 -16.90 -44.35
N SER A 144 -13.90 -16.46 -43.58
CA SER A 144 -13.11 -15.27 -43.95
C SER A 144 -11.73 -15.32 -43.28
N ALA A 145 -10.69 -15.44 -44.08
CA ALA A 145 -9.34 -15.13 -43.65
C ALA A 145 -9.22 -13.60 -43.64
N SER A 146 -9.63 -12.99 -42.53
CA SER A 146 -9.02 -11.73 -42.11
C SER A 146 -7.87 -12.09 -41.19
N GLU A 147 -6.69 -11.52 -41.44
CA GLU A 147 -5.65 -11.41 -40.42
C GLU A 147 -6.20 -10.50 -39.32
N THR A 148 -7.08 -11.05 -38.48
CA THR A 148 -7.38 -10.45 -37.19
C THR A 148 -6.13 -10.64 -36.37
N TRP A 149 -5.42 -9.55 -36.14
CA TRP A 149 -4.38 -9.50 -35.13
C TRP A 149 -5.04 -9.91 -33.80
N GLN A 150 -4.81 -11.16 -33.39
CA GLN A 150 -5.46 -11.73 -32.22
C GLN A 150 -4.91 -11.03 -30.97
N VAL A 151 -5.75 -10.29 -30.27
CA VAL A 151 -5.41 -9.70 -28.97
C VAL A 151 -5.10 -10.84 -27.99
N ARG A 152 -3.82 -10.98 -27.62
CA ARG A 152 -3.37 -11.98 -26.65
C ARG A 152 -3.42 -11.38 -25.26
N LYS A 153 -4.28 -11.94 -24.40
CA LYS A 153 -4.29 -11.64 -22.97
C LYS A 153 -3.29 -12.54 -22.24
N ARG A 154 -2.42 -11.94 -21.44
CA ARG A 154 -1.44 -12.65 -20.59
C ARG A 154 -1.54 -12.12 -19.16
N MET A 155 -1.59 -13.04 -18.21
CA MET A 155 -1.60 -12.70 -16.79
C MET A 155 -0.22 -12.92 -16.18
N TYR A 156 0.24 -11.96 -15.40
CA TYR A 156 1.55 -11.96 -14.77
C TYR A 156 1.43 -11.67 -13.27
N LEU A 157 2.44 -12.11 -12.53
CA LEU A 157 2.56 -11.84 -11.10
C LEU A 157 3.95 -11.28 -10.80
N GLY A 158 4.00 -10.11 -10.17
CA GLY A 158 5.24 -9.43 -9.81
C GLY A 158 5.35 -9.20 -8.31
N LYS A 159 6.51 -9.49 -7.72
CA LYS A 159 6.85 -9.00 -6.38
C LYS A 159 7.53 -7.64 -6.52
N ILE A 160 6.91 -6.61 -5.96
CA ILE A 160 7.39 -5.22 -6.10
C ILE A 160 7.70 -4.68 -4.72
N LYS A 161 8.90 -4.14 -4.53
CA LYS A 161 9.23 -3.49 -3.26
C LYS A 161 8.41 -2.22 -3.10
N TYR A 162 7.99 -1.92 -1.87
CA TYR A 162 7.34 -0.64 -1.59
C TYR A 162 8.22 0.55 -1.95
N SER A 163 9.55 0.44 -1.81
CA SER A 163 10.51 1.49 -2.22
C SER A 163 10.44 1.85 -3.69
N ASP A 164 10.15 0.86 -4.55
CA ASP A 164 10.23 0.99 -6.01
C ASP A 164 8.89 1.42 -6.63
N ALA A 165 7.86 1.52 -5.79
CA ALA A 165 6.52 1.97 -6.16
C ALA A 165 6.36 3.47 -5.89
N ILE A 166 5.54 4.14 -6.70
CA ILE A 166 5.21 5.56 -6.55
C ILE A 166 3.75 5.66 -6.15
N PHE A 167 3.48 6.19 -4.95
CA PHE A 167 2.12 6.43 -4.49
C PHE A 167 1.63 7.76 -5.06
N GLU A 168 0.46 7.73 -5.70
CA GLU A 168 -0.22 8.89 -6.28
C GLU A 168 -1.66 8.93 -5.75
N ASP A 169 -2.37 10.02 -6.03
CA ASP A 169 -3.78 10.11 -5.65
C ASP A 169 -4.59 9.03 -6.37
N GLY A 170 -5.23 8.17 -5.58
CA GLY A 170 -6.09 7.10 -6.07
C GLY A 170 -5.38 5.86 -6.65
N LYS A 171 -4.04 5.78 -6.63
CA LYS A 171 -3.31 4.68 -7.28
C LYS A 171 -1.85 4.54 -6.84
N VAL A 172 -1.27 3.38 -7.13
CA VAL A 172 0.18 3.10 -7.09
C VAL A 172 0.69 2.86 -8.50
N SER A 173 1.77 3.53 -8.88
CA SER A 173 2.47 3.33 -10.15
C SER A 173 3.78 2.56 -9.93
N VAL A 174 4.04 1.57 -10.78
CA VAL A 174 5.24 0.71 -10.69
C VAL A 174 5.82 0.50 -12.09
N GLN A 175 7.14 0.50 -12.21
CA GLN A 175 7.82 0.18 -13.47
C GLN A 175 8.12 -1.32 -13.52
N ILE A 176 7.63 -1.99 -14.57
CA ILE A 176 7.82 -3.44 -14.76
C ILE A 176 8.55 -3.66 -16.07
N LYS A 177 9.65 -4.40 -16.01
CA LYS A 177 10.36 -4.87 -17.20
C LYS A 177 9.72 -6.18 -17.67
N VAL A 178 9.33 -6.22 -18.93
CA VAL A 178 8.78 -7.43 -19.57
C VAL A 178 9.69 -7.84 -20.73
N GLU A 179 9.81 -9.14 -20.98
CA GLU A 179 10.79 -9.66 -21.96
C GLU A 179 10.49 -9.27 -23.42
N TRP A 180 9.23 -8.99 -23.74
CA TRP A 180 8.78 -8.64 -25.09
C TRP A 180 8.87 -7.15 -25.41
N GLN A 181 9.29 -6.31 -24.45
CA GLN A 181 9.46 -4.87 -24.65
C GLN A 181 10.81 -4.42 -24.08
N SER A 182 11.57 -3.67 -24.87
CA SER A 182 12.88 -3.16 -24.45
C SER A 182 12.79 -2.11 -23.33
N GLN A 183 11.68 -1.36 -23.31
CA GLN A 183 11.40 -0.33 -22.31
C GLN A 183 10.50 -0.85 -21.18
N PRO A 184 10.74 -0.43 -19.92
CA PRO A 184 9.84 -0.73 -18.81
C PRO A 184 8.43 -0.18 -19.08
N ILE A 185 7.42 -0.93 -18.64
CA ILE A 185 6.02 -0.52 -18.72
C ILE A 185 5.60 0.00 -17.35
N THR A 186 4.87 1.11 -17.33
CA THR A 186 4.25 1.63 -16.11
C THR A 186 2.92 0.91 -15.87
N LEU A 187 2.88 0.09 -14.83
CA LEU A 187 1.65 -0.51 -14.33
C LEU A 187 1.03 0.38 -13.26
N ARG A 188 -0.30 0.52 -13.28
CA ARG A 188 -1.06 1.29 -12.29
C ARG A 188 -2.02 0.36 -11.53
N VAL A 189 -1.92 0.36 -10.22
CA VAL A 189 -2.82 -0.37 -9.31
C VAL A 189 -3.72 0.66 -8.61
N LYS A 190 -5.04 0.59 -8.83
CA LYS A 190 -5.99 1.58 -8.28
C LYS A 190 -6.24 1.32 -6.78
N ASN A 191 -6.26 2.39 -6.00
CA ASN A 191 -6.81 2.44 -4.65
C ASN A 191 -7.19 3.88 -4.30
N THR A 192 -8.48 4.16 -4.14
CA THR A 192 -9.05 5.49 -3.91
C THR A 192 -8.63 6.17 -2.60
N PHE A 193 -8.15 5.42 -1.62
CA PHE A 193 -7.70 5.95 -0.34
C PHE A 193 -6.26 6.46 -0.39
N LEU A 194 -5.51 6.12 -1.44
CA LEU A 194 -4.14 6.58 -1.59
C LEU A 194 -4.07 8.06 -1.95
N LYS A 195 -3.06 8.70 -1.36
CA LYS A 195 -2.69 10.08 -1.65
C LYS A 195 -1.21 10.15 -1.95
N LYS A 196 -0.79 11.08 -2.81
CA LYS A 196 0.61 11.26 -3.22
C LYS A 196 1.57 11.42 -2.04
N GLU A 197 1.12 12.15 -1.04
CA GLU A 197 1.81 12.40 0.23
C GLU A 197 2.18 11.11 0.99
N PHE A 198 1.48 9.99 0.76
CA PHE A 198 1.81 8.69 1.35
C PHE A 198 3.05 8.02 0.75
N ASP A 199 3.60 8.53 -0.36
CA ASP A 199 4.81 7.95 -0.97
C ASP A 199 6.00 7.93 -0.01
N THR A 200 6.08 8.96 0.84
CA THR A 200 7.13 9.10 1.86
C THR A 200 7.03 8.00 2.94
N ILE A 201 5.80 7.59 3.29
CA ILE A 201 5.51 6.57 4.32
C ILE A 201 5.21 5.17 3.77
N LYS A 202 5.42 4.91 2.47
CA LYS A 202 5.02 3.64 1.83
C LYS A 202 5.56 2.36 2.51
N SER A 203 6.72 2.46 3.17
CA SER A 203 7.32 1.36 3.94
C SER A 203 6.53 0.98 5.20
N TYR A 204 5.79 1.91 5.81
CA TYR A 204 4.95 1.64 6.98
C TYR A 204 3.76 0.75 6.64
N PHE A 205 3.15 0.95 5.46
CA PHE A 205 2.07 0.10 4.99
C PHE A 205 2.53 -1.35 4.84
N GLY A 206 3.71 -1.59 4.25
CA GLY A 206 4.28 -2.94 4.15
C GLY A 206 4.49 -3.59 5.52
N LYS A 207 5.10 -2.85 6.46
CA LYS A 207 5.29 -3.35 7.85
C LYS A 207 3.97 -3.72 8.53
N LYS A 208 2.89 -2.96 8.30
CA LYS A 208 1.58 -3.19 8.94
C LYS A 208 0.73 -4.25 8.27
N ILE A 209 0.74 -4.32 6.95
CA ILE A 209 -0.12 -5.22 6.17
C ILE A 209 0.44 -6.64 6.16
N ASN A 210 1.71 -6.79 5.80
CA ASN A 210 2.29 -8.12 5.56
C ASN A 210 3.64 -8.35 6.26
N GLY A 211 4.14 -7.37 7.01
CA GLY A 211 5.44 -7.44 7.69
C GLY A 211 6.64 -7.50 6.74
N LYS A 212 6.45 -7.20 5.45
CA LYS A 212 7.45 -7.35 4.40
C LYS A 212 7.69 -5.99 3.72
N ASN A 213 8.81 -5.92 3.01
CA ASN A 213 9.19 -4.73 2.22
C ASN A 213 8.66 -4.77 0.78
N TYR A 214 7.81 -5.74 0.43
CA TYR A 214 7.25 -5.91 -0.91
C TYR A 214 5.76 -6.23 -0.86
N PHE A 215 5.06 -5.97 -1.98
CA PHE A 215 3.69 -6.39 -2.24
C PHE A 215 3.63 -7.19 -3.54
N VAL A 216 2.55 -7.95 -3.72
CA VAL A 216 2.34 -8.75 -4.93
C VAL A 216 1.35 -8.04 -5.83
N VAL A 217 1.72 -7.90 -7.10
CA VAL A 217 0.82 -7.35 -8.14
C VAL A 217 0.48 -8.44 -9.14
N SER A 218 -0.82 -8.64 -9.36
CA SER A 218 -1.35 -9.43 -10.46
C SER A 218 -1.75 -8.47 -11.57
N TYR A 219 -1.27 -8.67 -12.79
CA TYR A 219 -1.62 -7.78 -13.91
C TYR A 219 -1.92 -8.54 -15.20
N GLU A 220 -2.97 -8.09 -15.88
CA GLU A 220 -3.35 -8.55 -17.21
C GLU A 220 -2.77 -7.59 -18.25
N VAL A 221 -2.13 -8.16 -19.28
CA VAL A 221 -1.64 -7.42 -20.43
C VAL A 221 -2.36 -7.92 -21.67
N SER A 222 -2.96 -7.00 -22.43
CA SER A 222 -3.46 -7.28 -23.79
C SER A 222 -2.44 -6.78 -24.81
N ILE A 223 -1.96 -7.69 -25.65
CA ILE A 223 -0.90 -7.42 -26.65
C ILE A 223 -1.43 -7.76 -28.04
N GLU A 224 -1.15 -6.89 -29.00
CA GLU A 224 -1.39 -7.10 -30.42
C GLU A 224 -0.04 -6.99 -31.15
N GLY A 225 0.48 -8.12 -31.65
CA GLY A 225 1.86 -8.18 -32.15
C GLY A 225 2.90 -7.86 -31.06
N LEU A 226 3.59 -6.72 -31.19
CA LEU A 226 4.53 -6.16 -30.21
C LEU A 226 3.98 -4.92 -29.48
N GLN A 227 2.74 -4.52 -29.78
CA GLN A 227 2.13 -3.33 -29.21
C GLN A 227 1.32 -3.67 -27.95
N LEU A 228 1.59 -2.92 -26.89
CA LEU A 228 0.79 -2.94 -25.67
C LEU A 228 -0.54 -2.24 -25.93
N LEU A 229 -1.66 -2.96 -25.86
CA LEU A 229 -3.00 -2.38 -25.98
C LEU A 229 -3.56 -1.96 -24.61
N HIS A 230 -3.41 -2.83 -23.62
CA HIS A 230 -4.01 -2.62 -22.30
C HIS A 230 -3.18 -3.27 -21.20
N ILE A 231 -3.07 -2.60 -20.05
CA ILE A 231 -2.45 -3.14 -18.85
C ILE A 231 -3.25 -2.71 -17.60
N ASP A 232 -3.76 -3.69 -16.86
CA ASP A 232 -4.47 -3.46 -15.61
C ASP A 232 -3.90 -4.34 -14.50
N GLY A 233 -3.70 -3.75 -13.32
CA GLY A 233 -3.10 -4.42 -12.18
C GLY A 233 -3.95 -4.33 -10.92
N THR A 234 -3.94 -5.41 -10.14
CA THR A 234 -4.53 -5.49 -8.80
C THR A 234 -3.50 -6.01 -7.81
N SER A 235 -3.62 -5.60 -6.56
CA SER A 235 -2.82 -6.12 -5.46
C SER A 235 -3.68 -6.23 -4.22
N VAL A 236 -3.65 -7.40 -3.59
CA VAL A 236 -4.38 -7.67 -2.35
C VAL A 236 -3.84 -6.80 -1.22
N GLU A 237 -2.53 -6.60 -1.15
CA GLU A 237 -1.92 -5.77 -0.12
C GLU A 237 -2.22 -4.29 -0.35
N ILE A 238 -2.15 -3.79 -1.59
CA ILE A 238 -2.56 -2.40 -1.86
C ILE A 238 -4.05 -2.19 -1.57
N ALA A 239 -4.91 -3.17 -1.85
CA ALA A 239 -6.34 -3.08 -1.54
C ALA A 239 -6.65 -2.99 -0.03
N GLN A 240 -5.74 -3.48 0.84
CA GLN A 240 -5.89 -3.37 2.30
C GLN A 240 -5.56 -1.97 2.85
N ILE A 241 -5.07 -1.05 2.01
CA ILE A 241 -4.90 0.34 2.41
C ILE A 241 -6.27 1.02 2.39
N THR A 242 -6.96 0.96 3.52
CA THR A 242 -8.27 1.58 3.75
C THR A 242 -8.16 2.82 4.64
N SER A 243 -9.24 3.59 4.76
CA SER A 243 -9.36 4.70 5.72
C SER A 243 -8.99 4.27 7.14
N GLU A 244 -9.42 3.09 7.56
CA GLU A 244 -9.21 2.56 8.92
C GLU A 244 -7.73 2.23 9.15
N LEU A 245 -7.04 1.66 8.16
CA LEU A 245 -5.61 1.40 8.27
C LEU A 245 -4.80 2.70 8.32
N ILE A 246 -5.17 3.68 7.50
CA ILE A 246 -4.55 5.01 7.50
C ILE A 246 -4.73 5.67 8.88
N GLU A 247 -5.94 5.64 9.43
CA GLU A 247 -6.25 6.19 10.75
C GLU A 247 -5.50 5.45 11.87
N ALA A 248 -5.37 4.12 11.79
CA ALA A 248 -4.62 3.33 12.75
C ALA A 248 -3.12 3.68 12.74
N ILE A 249 -2.52 3.81 11.55
CA ILE A 249 -1.12 4.23 11.38
C ILE A 249 -0.93 5.65 11.93
N ALA A 250 -1.82 6.58 11.59
CA ALA A 250 -1.81 7.95 12.10
C ALA A 250 -1.87 7.98 13.63
N THR A 251 -2.83 7.25 14.22
CA THR A 251 -3.04 7.17 15.66
C THR A 251 -1.81 6.64 16.38
N GLU A 252 -1.24 5.52 15.91
CA GLU A 252 -0.05 4.95 16.52
C GLU A 252 1.14 5.91 16.50
N ARG A 253 1.35 6.60 15.38
CA ARG A 253 2.44 7.58 15.26
C ARG A 253 2.24 8.75 16.21
N ILE A 254 1.02 9.29 16.31
CA ILE A 254 0.68 10.36 17.27
C ILE A 254 0.94 9.91 18.72
N LEU A 255 0.55 8.67 19.07
CA LEU A 255 0.75 8.14 20.41
C LEU A 255 2.22 7.95 20.77
N ARG A 256 3.08 7.58 19.80
CA ARG A 256 4.53 7.46 20.04
C ARG A 256 5.20 8.79 20.36
N ILE A 257 4.67 9.90 19.83
CA ILE A 257 5.24 11.24 20.01
C ILE A 257 4.76 11.86 21.34
N SER A 258 3.62 11.41 21.86
CA SER A 258 3.07 11.94 23.11
C SER A 258 3.76 11.29 24.31
N PRO A 259 4.59 12.02 25.10
CA PRO A 259 5.29 11.43 26.23
C PRO A 259 4.31 10.80 27.22
N ASP A 260 4.69 9.64 27.77
CA ASP A 260 3.93 8.99 28.83
C ASP A 260 4.12 9.79 30.13
N ARG A 261 3.04 9.94 30.92
CA ARG A 261 3.03 10.77 32.14
C ARG A 261 4.10 10.38 33.17
N ASN A 262 4.64 9.16 33.04
CA ASN A 262 5.60 8.55 33.95
C ASN A 262 7.03 8.44 33.36
N SER A 263 7.31 9.03 32.20
CA SER A 263 8.67 8.99 31.65
C SER A 263 9.61 9.92 32.46
N PRO A 264 10.76 9.41 32.95
CA PRO A 264 11.68 10.23 33.75
C PRO A 264 12.23 11.38 32.92
N GLU A 265 12.19 12.59 33.51
CA GLU A 265 12.69 13.83 32.92
C GLU A 265 14.17 13.71 32.55
N THR A 266 14.45 13.35 31.30
CA THR A 266 15.82 13.40 30.77
C THR A 266 16.06 14.82 30.25
N HIS A 267 16.86 15.59 30.99
CA HIS A 267 17.31 16.92 30.59
C HIS A 267 18.15 16.83 29.31
N GLY A 268 17.70 17.51 28.26
CA GLY A 268 18.44 17.70 27.01
C GLY A 268 17.72 18.73 26.13
N PRO A 269 18.43 19.69 25.52
CA PRO A 269 17.80 20.73 24.72
C PRO A 269 17.39 20.12 23.39
N SER A 270 16.16 20.33 22.96
CA SER A 270 15.82 20.10 21.57
C SER A 270 14.65 20.95 21.13
N ILE A 271 14.95 21.81 20.17
CA ILE A 271 14.06 22.80 19.62
C ILE A 271 14.36 22.86 18.14
N SER A 272 13.46 22.23 17.42
CA SER A 272 13.07 22.52 16.05
C SER A 272 12.12 21.40 15.65
N GLY A 273 11.32 21.62 14.62
CA GLY A 273 10.63 20.54 13.91
C GLY A 273 11.56 19.46 13.34
N ILE A 274 12.85 19.44 13.70
CA ILE A 274 13.91 18.54 13.23
C ILE A 274 14.00 17.28 14.10
N GLN A 275 13.63 17.29 15.39
CA GLN A 275 13.74 16.09 16.23
C GLN A 275 12.52 15.16 16.22
N LEU A 276 11.53 15.45 15.40
CA LEU A 276 10.56 14.42 15.09
C LEU A 276 11.17 13.34 14.18
N ASN A 277 12.11 13.71 13.32
CA ASN A 277 12.73 12.78 12.38
C ASN A 277 13.49 11.70 13.13
N GLU A 278 14.10 12.06 14.27
CA GLU A 278 14.72 11.09 15.18
C GLU A 278 13.69 10.17 15.87
N LEU A 279 12.46 10.65 16.11
CA LEU A 279 11.37 9.86 16.71
C LEU A 279 10.55 9.03 15.68
N LEU A 280 10.53 9.45 14.41
CA LEU A 280 9.71 8.88 13.33
C LEU A 280 10.50 8.28 12.17
N GLY A 281 11.85 8.29 12.21
CA GLY A 281 12.73 7.78 11.15
C GLY A 281 13.22 8.86 10.17
N ASP A 282 14.30 8.53 9.47
CA ASP A 282 15.27 9.36 8.71
C ASP A 282 14.77 10.38 7.65
N ASP A 283 13.51 10.78 7.60
CA ASP A 283 13.03 11.72 6.57
C ASP A 283 12.20 12.89 7.15
N PRO A 284 12.67 14.15 7.01
CA PRO A 284 12.08 15.37 7.57
C PRO A 284 10.65 15.73 7.26
N ASN A 285 10.06 15.18 6.20
CA ASN A 285 8.72 15.58 5.77
C ASN A 285 7.58 14.79 6.43
N HIS A 286 7.86 14.08 7.51
CA HIS A 286 7.01 12.97 7.96
C HIS A 286 5.94 13.29 8.98
N LEU A 287 5.62 14.57 9.19
CA LEU A 287 4.46 14.95 9.99
C LEU A 287 3.17 14.81 9.22
N LEU A 288 2.62 13.61 9.36
CA LEU A 288 1.20 13.33 9.51
C LEU A 288 0.31 14.19 8.62
N ILE A 289 0.06 13.61 7.46
CA ILE A 289 -1.11 13.80 6.60
C ILE A 289 -2.38 13.46 7.41
N VAL A 290 -2.63 14.25 8.44
CA VAL A 290 -3.71 14.09 9.39
C VAL A 290 -4.04 15.52 9.75
N GLU A 291 -5.28 15.93 9.50
CA GLU A 291 -5.65 17.31 9.73
C GLU A 291 -5.37 17.70 11.19
N PRO A 292 -4.92 18.94 11.45
CA PRO A 292 -4.67 19.45 12.80
C PRO A 292 -5.78 19.08 13.81
N LYS A 293 -7.03 19.16 13.34
CA LYS A 293 -8.25 18.78 14.08
C LYS A 293 -8.30 17.30 14.44
N GLN A 294 -7.92 16.41 13.52
CA GLN A 294 -7.87 14.97 13.75
C GLN A 294 -6.81 14.59 14.78
N ILE A 295 -5.63 15.25 14.75
CA ILE A 295 -4.57 15.02 15.75
C ILE A 295 -5.07 15.37 17.16
N VAL A 296 -5.68 16.55 17.30
CA VAL A 296 -6.26 16.99 18.57
C VAL A 296 -7.37 16.05 19.03
N HIS A 297 -8.26 15.63 18.14
CA HIS A 297 -9.35 14.72 18.44
C HIS A 297 -8.86 13.36 18.93
N LEU A 298 -7.87 12.77 18.23
CA LEU A 298 -7.28 11.47 18.59
C LEU A 298 -6.61 11.49 19.96
N LEU A 299 -5.89 12.56 20.30
CA LEU A 299 -5.28 12.72 21.62
C LEU A 299 -6.32 12.97 22.71
N SER A 300 -7.35 13.76 22.42
CA SER A 300 -8.41 14.15 23.37
C SER A 300 -9.33 12.99 23.75
N ASN A 301 -9.54 12.03 22.85
CA ASN A 301 -10.40 10.87 23.13
C ASN A 301 -9.72 9.80 23.98
N ARG A 302 -8.37 9.74 24.03
CA ARG A 302 -7.63 8.72 24.80
C ARG A 302 -7.02 9.21 26.10
N ARG A 303 -6.88 10.53 26.28
CA ARG A 303 -6.34 11.15 27.50
C ARG A 303 -7.30 12.21 28.01
N ARG A 304 -7.42 12.35 29.34
CA ARG A 304 -8.10 13.50 29.95
C ARG A 304 -7.23 14.74 29.78
N ILE A 305 -7.34 15.39 28.62
CA ILE A 305 -6.66 16.65 28.30
C ILE A 305 -7.45 17.78 28.93
N ARG A 306 -6.78 18.62 29.73
CA ARG A 306 -7.43 19.73 30.44
C ARG A 306 -7.89 20.80 29.45
N ASN A 307 -7.02 21.15 28.51
CA ASN A 307 -7.27 22.23 27.54
C ASN A 307 -7.91 21.72 26.25
N ARG A 308 -8.75 20.69 26.35
CA ARG A 308 -9.38 20.03 25.19
C ARG A 308 -10.15 21.03 24.34
N GLU A 309 -11.01 21.84 24.97
CA GLU A 309 -11.87 22.80 24.27
C GLU A 309 -11.04 23.87 23.52
N GLN A 310 -9.96 24.35 24.14
CA GLN A 310 -9.03 25.31 23.51
C GLN A 310 -8.33 24.70 22.30
N LEU A 311 -7.83 23.47 22.42
CA LEU A 311 -7.17 22.76 21.33
C LEU A 311 -8.15 22.44 20.19
N GLU A 312 -9.36 21.97 20.51
CA GLU A 312 -10.40 21.68 19.52
C GLU A 312 -10.82 22.98 18.80
N TYR A 313 -10.93 24.10 19.52
CA TYR A 313 -11.26 25.39 18.93
C TYR A 313 -10.16 25.90 17.99
N LEU A 314 -8.90 25.94 18.46
CA LEU A 314 -7.76 26.41 17.66
C LEU A 314 -7.59 25.56 16.40
N SER A 315 -7.64 24.25 16.54
CA SER A 315 -7.46 23.32 15.42
C SER A 315 -8.60 23.38 14.39
N ALA A 316 -9.84 23.61 14.82
CA ALA A 316 -10.99 23.61 13.93
C ALA A 316 -11.32 24.97 13.32
N HIS A 317 -11.00 26.09 13.98
CA HIS A 317 -11.49 27.42 13.59
C HIS A 317 -10.42 28.46 13.31
N LYS A 318 -9.20 28.30 13.82
CA LYS A 318 -8.17 29.35 13.76
C LYS A 318 -6.90 28.92 13.02
N GLN A 319 -6.57 27.63 13.02
CA GLN A 319 -5.43 27.09 12.28
C GLN A 319 -5.53 27.42 10.78
N SER A 320 -4.47 28.02 10.23
CA SER A 320 -4.32 28.30 8.81
C SER A 320 -4.36 27.01 7.99
N ASN A 321 -5.17 26.97 6.94
CA ASN A 321 -5.26 25.84 6.01
C ASN A 321 -4.01 25.69 5.11
N VAL A 322 -3.19 26.74 5.03
CA VAL A 322 -1.97 26.77 4.20
C VAL A 322 -0.77 26.21 4.96
N HIS A 323 -0.79 26.28 6.29
CA HIS A 323 0.37 25.99 7.12
C HIS A 323 0.14 24.76 8.01
N ASN A 324 1.14 23.89 8.05
CA ASN A 324 1.10 22.68 8.86
C ASN A 324 1.12 23.00 10.36
N LEU A 325 0.38 22.22 11.15
CA LEU A 325 0.41 22.30 12.61
C LEU A 325 1.79 21.87 13.13
N ARG A 326 2.41 22.71 13.95
CA ARG A 326 3.66 22.41 14.65
C ARG A 326 3.37 21.99 16.10
N TYR A 327 4.32 21.33 16.77
CA TYR A 327 4.20 20.96 18.17
C TYR A 327 5.57 20.93 18.86
N THR A 328 5.54 21.05 20.18
CA THR A 328 6.71 20.93 21.08
C THR A 328 6.60 19.62 21.85
N ILE A 329 7.70 18.88 22.01
CA ILE A 329 7.71 17.60 22.75
C ILE A 329 8.16 17.80 24.21
N ARG A 330 9.15 18.67 24.45
CA ARG A 330 9.75 18.92 25.76
C ARG A 330 9.85 20.43 26.06
N PRO A 331 9.85 20.86 27.34
CA PRO A 331 9.61 20.06 28.56
C PRO A 331 8.14 19.71 28.77
N SER A 332 7.23 20.18 27.91
CA SER A 332 5.82 19.81 27.95
C SER A 332 5.30 19.67 26.52
N PHE A 333 4.50 18.64 26.27
CA PHE A 333 3.88 18.46 24.96
C PHE A 333 2.82 19.55 24.72
N GLY A 334 2.85 20.17 23.54
CA GLY A 334 1.91 21.21 23.16
C GLY A 334 1.94 21.53 21.68
N PHE A 335 0.91 22.23 21.22
CA PHE A 335 0.67 22.55 19.83
C PHE A 335 0.94 24.02 19.56
N LEU A 336 1.60 24.31 18.44
CA LEU A 336 1.82 25.65 17.94
C LEU A 336 0.93 25.85 16.71
N PHE A 337 -0.18 26.56 16.91
CA PHE A 337 -1.13 26.89 15.88
C PHE A 337 -0.72 28.18 15.17
N HIS A 338 -0.89 28.19 13.85
CA HIS A 338 -0.71 29.38 13.04
C HIS A 338 -2.06 30.00 12.74
N VAL A 339 -2.28 31.24 13.14
CA VAL A 339 -3.53 31.98 12.96
C VAL A 339 -3.23 33.24 12.16
N GLU A 340 -3.94 33.42 11.07
CA GLU A 340 -3.76 34.59 10.20
C GLU A 340 -4.71 35.72 10.64
N GLY A 341 -4.15 36.84 11.10
CA GLY A 341 -4.88 38.07 11.43
C GLY A 341 -4.93 39.03 10.24
N SER A 342 -5.42 40.26 10.44
CA SER A 342 -5.43 41.31 9.40
C SER A 342 -4.02 41.78 9.08
N GLU A 343 -3.31 42.30 10.08
CA GLU A 343 -1.99 42.92 9.93
C GLU A 343 -0.84 42.01 10.37
N HIS A 344 -1.16 40.99 11.16
CA HIS A 344 -0.16 40.12 11.81
C HIS A 344 -0.40 38.63 11.49
N MET A 345 0.69 37.87 11.55
CA MET A 345 0.69 36.42 11.68
C MET A 345 0.81 36.08 13.17
N HIS A 346 -0.09 35.26 13.69
CA HIS A 346 -0.12 34.88 15.10
C HIS A 346 0.25 33.41 15.28
N PHE A 347 1.08 33.16 16.29
CA PHE A 347 1.58 31.84 16.66
C PHE A 347 1.10 31.50 18.06
N CYS A 348 0.06 30.68 18.15
CA CYS A 348 -0.59 30.32 19.40
C CYS A 348 -0.05 28.98 19.91
N TRP A 349 0.74 29.02 20.98
CA TRP A 349 1.26 27.84 21.66
C TRP A 349 0.39 27.43 22.83
N GLU A 350 -0.26 26.27 22.68
CA GLU A 350 -1.19 25.68 23.63
C GLU A 350 -0.67 24.33 24.13
N LEU A 351 -0.56 24.16 25.44
CA LEU A 351 0.00 22.96 26.06
C LEU A 351 -1.13 22.04 26.54
N LEU A 352 -0.92 20.73 26.55
CA LEU A 352 -2.00 19.79 26.89
C LEU A 352 -2.52 19.92 28.33
N ASP A 353 -1.65 20.31 29.26
CA ASP A 353 -1.90 20.22 30.71
C ASP A 353 -1.60 21.50 31.51
N LYS A 354 -1.28 22.63 30.85
CA LYS A 354 -0.92 23.89 31.53
C LYS A 354 -2.05 24.91 31.53
N ASN A 355 -1.94 25.94 32.36
CA ASN A 355 -3.02 26.93 32.55
C ASN A 355 -2.86 28.19 31.69
N ALA A 356 -2.25 28.11 30.50
CA ALA A 356 -2.13 29.28 29.63
C ALA A 356 -1.83 28.94 28.17
N THR A 357 -2.39 29.76 27.28
CA THR A 357 -1.98 29.92 25.88
C THR A 357 -0.98 31.06 25.76
N TYR A 358 0.09 30.83 25.01
CA TYR A 358 1.08 31.85 24.67
C TYR A 358 0.92 32.25 23.21
N ILE A 359 0.97 33.54 22.90
CA ILE A 359 0.74 34.04 21.55
C ILE A 359 1.88 34.98 21.19
N TRP A 360 2.52 34.73 20.06
CA TRP A 360 3.43 35.67 19.42
C TRP A 360 2.79 36.19 18.13
N SER A 361 2.83 37.51 17.92
CA SER A 361 2.31 38.15 16.72
C SER A 361 3.44 38.89 16.01
N VAL A 362 3.63 38.57 14.73
CA VAL A 362 4.66 39.17 13.86
C VAL A 362 3.94 39.86 12.71
N SER A 363 4.40 41.04 12.29
CA SER A 363 3.80 41.72 11.14
C SER A 363 3.89 40.86 9.88
N LYS A 364 2.83 40.86 9.06
CA LYS A 364 2.82 40.16 7.76
C LYS A 364 3.91 40.65 6.80
N SER A 365 4.38 41.87 6.97
CA SER A 365 5.47 42.46 6.17
C SER A 365 6.85 41.84 6.42
N SER A 366 7.00 41.03 7.48
CA SER A 366 8.26 40.37 7.82
C SER A 366 8.42 39.06 7.05
N ASN A 367 9.44 39.01 6.18
CA ASN A 367 9.79 37.81 5.40
C ASN A 367 10.39 36.67 6.25
N HIS A 368 10.73 36.91 7.53
CA HIS A 368 11.42 35.97 8.42
C HIS A 368 10.61 35.57 9.66
N SER A 369 9.28 35.68 9.59
CA SER A 369 8.39 35.46 10.75
C SER A 369 8.59 34.09 11.42
N TYR A 370 8.77 33.02 10.64
CA TYR A 370 8.94 31.67 11.17
C TYR A 370 10.28 31.45 11.88
N GLU A 371 11.38 31.87 11.25
CA GLU A 371 12.73 31.75 11.82
C GLU A 371 12.79 32.49 13.16
N ARG A 372 12.16 33.67 13.19
CA ARG A 372 12.08 34.51 14.38
C ARG A 372 11.29 33.84 15.51
N ILE A 373 10.14 33.25 15.22
CA ILE A 373 9.37 32.51 16.22
C ILE A 373 10.11 31.27 16.71
N ASP A 374 10.84 30.59 15.83
CA ASP A 374 11.65 29.44 16.22
C ASP A 374 12.79 29.88 17.18
N GLU A 375 13.37 31.07 17.02
CA GLU A 375 14.32 31.65 17.99
C GLU A 375 13.66 32.01 19.33
N SER A 376 12.47 32.63 19.31
CA SER A 376 11.72 32.95 20.54
C SER A 376 11.38 31.68 21.32
N LEU A 377 10.90 30.65 20.63
CA LEU A 377 10.64 29.33 21.21
C LEU A 377 11.93 28.70 21.73
N LYS A 378 13.04 28.87 20.99
CA LYS A 378 14.37 28.41 21.43
C LYS A 378 14.72 28.94 22.80
N LEU A 379 14.62 30.25 22.93
CA LEU A 379 14.90 30.96 24.16
C LEU A 379 13.95 30.53 25.29
N VAL A 380 12.64 30.49 25.06
CA VAL A 380 11.63 30.10 26.07
C VAL A 380 11.92 28.74 26.70
N LEU A 381 12.37 27.79 25.88
CA LEU A 381 12.67 26.43 26.30
C LEU A 381 14.03 26.33 27.01
N GLU A 382 15.00 27.19 26.67
CA GLU A 382 16.29 27.29 27.36
C GLU A 382 16.17 27.94 28.75
N ILE A 383 15.56 29.12 28.83
CA ILE A 383 15.53 29.93 30.07
C ILE A 383 14.27 29.71 30.90
N GLY A 384 13.28 29.01 30.35
CA GLY A 384 11.99 28.79 30.96
C GLY A 384 10.99 29.94 30.78
N ARG A 385 9.70 29.59 30.74
CA ARG A 385 8.58 30.51 30.44
C ARG A 385 8.48 31.73 31.36
N SER A 386 8.77 31.56 32.65
CA SER A 386 8.69 32.65 33.63
C SER A 386 9.78 33.70 33.39
N LYS A 387 11.01 33.24 33.16
CA LYS A 387 12.17 34.11 32.94
C LYS A 387 12.10 34.81 31.58
N TYR A 388 11.63 34.12 30.55
CA TYR A 388 11.35 34.73 29.26
C TYR A 388 10.36 35.89 29.38
N ARG A 389 9.26 35.69 30.12
CA ARG A 389 8.27 36.76 30.32
C ARG A 389 8.86 37.98 31.01
N SER A 390 9.63 37.79 32.08
CA SER A 390 10.30 38.90 32.77
C SER A 390 11.20 39.68 31.80
N ARG A 391 12.01 38.97 31.02
CA ARG A 391 12.89 39.59 30.02
C ARG A 391 12.14 40.33 28.91
N TYR A 392 10.99 39.79 28.47
CA TYR A 392 10.16 40.45 27.47
C TYR A 392 9.56 41.76 28.03
N VAL A 393 9.05 41.74 29.27
CA VAL A 393 8.53 42.96 29.95
C VAL A 393 9.63 44.01 30.15
N GLU A 394 10.83 43.57 30.46
CA GLU A 394 12.04 44.42 30.58
C GLU A 394 12.56 44.91 29.21
N ARG A 395 11.92 44.54 28.09
CA ARG A 395 12.36 44.80 26.71
C ARG A 395 13.77 44.28 26.40
N ALA A 396 14.23 43.25 27.10
CA ALA A 396 15.54 42.64 26.88
C ALA A 396 15.54 41.63 25.71
N VAL A 397 14.36 41.18 25.26
CA VAL A 397 14.20 40.18 24.19
C VAL A 397 12.96 40.51 23.35
N ASP A 398 12.96 40.05 22.10
CA ASP A 398 11.80 40.07 21.18
C ASP A 398 11.09 41.43 21.07
N GLN A 399 11.88 42.51 20.95
CA GLN A 399 11.37 43.88 20.81
C GLN A 399 10.58 44.10 19.52
N ASP A 400 10.79 43.23 18.53
CA ASP A 400 10.21 43.22 17.20
C ASP A 400 8.92 42.38 17.09
N ILE A 401 8.52 41.71 18.18
CA ILE A 401 7.38 40.78 18.21
C ILE A 401 6.43 41.18 19.32
N LEU A 402 5.12 41.07 19.07
CA LEU A 402 4.13 41.24 20.13
C LEU A 402 3.88 39.90 20.83
N PHE A 403 4.17 39.84 22.12
CA PHE A 403 3.90 38.66 22.94
C PHE A 403 2.73 38.86 23.90
N SER A 404 1.81 37.91 23.93
CA SER A 404 0.65 37.86 24.82
C SER A 404 0.51 36.50 25.51
N ARG A 405 -0.11 36.51 26.69
CA ARG A 405 -0.43 35.30 27.46
C ARG A 405 -1.89 35.35 27.90
N ILE A 406 -2.64 34.31 27.55
CA ILE A 406 -4.01 34.11 28.02
C ILE A 406 -3.99 33.04 29.10
N ASN A 407 -4.33 33.39 30.34
CA ASN A 407 -4.42 32.42 31.42
C ASN A 407 -5.77 31.68 31.41
N HIS A 408 -5.74 30.39 31.68
CA HIS A 408 -6.92 29.57 31.91
C HIS A 408 -7.27 29.73 33.38
N ARG A 409 -8.38 30.40 33.72
CA ARG A 409 -8.75 30.61 35.13
C ARG A 409 -9.22 29.28 35.76
N GLY A 410 -9.13 29.18 37.09
CA GLY A 410 -9.39 27.94 37.83
C GLY A 410 -10.84 27.44 37.75
N ILE A 411 -11.02 26.15 38.05
CA ILE A 411 -12.23 25.29 37.96
C ILE A 411 -13.38 25.75 38.90
N THR A 412 -13.33 26.97 39.45
CA THR A 412 -14.28 27.46 40.46
C THR A 412 -15.53 28.12 39.88
N LYS A 413 -15.57 28.39 38.58
CA LYS A 413 -16.80 28.76 37.85
C LYS A 413 -16.91 27.84 36.64
N GLY A 414 -18.13 27.47 36.28
CA GLY A 414 -18.43 26.35 35.36
C GLY A 414 -17.52 26.30 34.12
N VAL A 415 -17.18 25.08 33.70
CA VAL A 415 -16.23 24.78 32.60
C VAL A 415 -16.49 25.65 31.36
N GLN A 416 -17.76 25.88 31.03
CA GLN A 416 -18.20 26.64 29.86
C GLN A 416 -17.91 28.15 29.92
N GLU A 417 -18.00 28.80 31.09
CA GLU A 417 -17.70 30.24 31.24
C GLU A 417 -16.19 30.53 31.05
N ASN A 418 -15.35 29.56 31.40
CA ASN A 418 -13.89 29.70 31.29
C ASN A 418 -13.43 29.65 29.82
N PHE A 419 -14.02 28.77 29.03
CA PHE A 419 -13.72 28.68 27.60
C PHE A 419 -14.18 29.92 26.84
N GLU A 420 -15.39 30.43 27.07
CA GLU A 420 -15.87 31.63 26.38
C GLU A 420 -15.04 32.87 26.73
N GLN A 421 -14.61 33.02 27.99
CA GLN A 421 -13.70 34.10 28.37
C GLN A 421 -12.33 33.96 27.70
N TRP A 422 -11.79 32.74 27.66
CA TRP A 422 -10.54 32.46 26.95
C TRP A 422 -10.68 32.79 25.45
N ARG A 423 -11.78 32.39 24.83
CA ARG A 423 -12.09 32.64 23.42
C ARG A 423 -12.18 34.13 23.14
N ALA A 424 -12.90 34.89 23.96
CA ALA A 424 -12.98 36.35 23.84
C ALA A 424 -11.59 37.01 23.92
N ASN A 425 -10.74 36.56 24.86
CA ASN A 425 -9.38 37.06 24.99
C ASN A 425 -8.48 36.66 23.80
N LEU A 426 -8.73 35.51 23.18
CA LEU A 426 -8.01 35.08 21.99
C LEU A 426 -8.38 36.00 20.83
N HIS A 427 -9.68 36.18 20.58
CA HIS A 427 -10.19 37.07 19.54
C HIS A 427 -9.62 38.49 19.64
N SER A 428 -9.57 39.06 20.85
CA SER A 428 -9.02 40.42 21.05
C SER A 428 -7.52 40.54 20.74
N VAL A 429 -6.79 39.42 20.67
CA VAL A 429 -5.36 39.40 20.34
C VAL A 429 -5.11 39.07 18.86
N VAL A 430 -5.92 38.20 18.26
CA VAL A 430 -5.67 37.67 16.90
C VAL A 430 -6.51 38.30 15.79
N GLU A 431 -7.52 39.11 16.11
CA GLU A 431 -8.34 39.82 15.11
C GLU A 431 -7.95 41.30 14.93
N ILE A 432 -6.76 41.66 15.42
CA ILE A 432 -6.06 42.92 15.15
C ILE A 432 -5.01 42.64 14.08
#